data_AF-A0A2V7DJ31-F1
#
_entry.id   AF-A0A2V7DJ31-F1
#
_cell.length_a   1.000
_cell.length_b   1.000
_cell.length_c   1.000
_cell.angle_alpha   90.00
_cell.angle_beta   90.00
_cell.angle_gamma   90.00
#
_symmetry.space_group_name_H-M   'P 1'
#
loop_
_entity.id
_entity.type
_entity.pdbx_description
1 polymer ?
#
loop_
_entity_poly.entity_id
_entity_poly.type
_entity_poly.pdbx_seq_one_letter_code
_entity_poly.pdbx_strand_id
1 'polypeptide(L)'
;MRVRPNRIESSAFVTAARLGRALLACLACVLALLDRTQAYFDRSDFAAVLDDPRYASNKTEAARLSVVCQILGYSELYAAAPTPGLRDHIGARGTFLVQHFDQVRSNTAFDGMLALALLRCYQVTGDTTCWNRGVKLVGQLEKLTAFQNTLNWGLMSAMGLAEYARQSGDDAARAKVLEIITSLKTYQHGNGSFPHYCPGSTDLHYSAFMALELMVIRRMMPNDEVDRLLSGIGGFVHGRVGVDGQTDYVDECPEHPACATYYYGQATGCRQDYDTRGWSNEMGYSAAIFDHFADPSGDAVMGFLASLETDGGFPDKWAYFVLPTDPNYPWSSADPSVIRTSIIFWSLATIVGAQAPAAPALRAVPRPAFRLAMAPAFDAAAAARVALARWRWSTVDSLAIAGVAPPPASGARAGRLSVETCPCDQAPPPPPPPPPSPPKPPLTVGRAIPNPGRTPVHVALSLGVPARIEVTLFDVTGHRVRTLLDGIEPAGDRDLEWDMRADDGRLVGAGLYFMRVTTANNREWRKIVLL
;
A
#
# COMPACT_ATOMS: atom_id res chain seq x y z
N MET A 1 23.84 18.16 16.07
CA MET A 1 24.81 17.07 15.78
C MET A 1 24.39 16.48 14.44
N ARG A 2 25.10 16.77 13.35
CA ARG A 2 24.72 16.28 12.00
C ARG A 2 24.96 14.78 11.95
N VAL A 3 23.89 13.99 11.87
CA VAL A 3 23.93 12.55 11.60
C VAL A 3 24.54 12.37 10.21
N ARG A 4 25.59 11.55 10.08
CA ARG A 4 26.15 11.21 8.75
C ARG A 4 25.07 10.47 7.96
N PRO A 5 24.95 10.66 6.64
CA PRO A 5 24.04 9.86 5.83
C PRO A 5 24.45 8.38 5.93
N ASN A 6 23.69 7.58 6.68
CA ASN A 6 23.88 6.15 6.78
C ASN A 6 23.29 5.54 5.51
N ARG A 7 24.13 5.35 4.49
CA ARG A 7 23.75 4.52 3.33
C ARG A 7 23.47 3.10 3.80
N ILE A 8 22.49 2.44 3.20
CA ILE A 8 22.38 0.98 3.33
C ILE A 8 23.62 0.43 2.62
N GLU A 9 24.60 -0.09 3.34
CA GLU A 9 25.86 -0.53 2.73
C GLU A 9 25.60 -1.77 1.86
N SER A 10 25.35 -1.56 0.55
CA SER A 10 24.96 -2.62 -0.39
C SER A 10 26.01 -3.75 -0.46
N SER A 11 27.28 -3.47 -0.12
CA SER A 11 28.36 -4.47 0.00
C SER A 11 28.13 -5.52 1.09
N ALA A 12 27.46 -5.17 2.19
CA ALA A 12 27.15 -6.10 3.27
C ALA A 12 26.16 -7.19 2.82
N PHE A 13 25.18 -6.81 1.98
CA PHE A 13 24.16 -7.72 1.46
C PHE A 13 24.65 -8.59 0.30
N VAL A 14 25.52 -8.04 -0.57
CA VAL A 14 26.14 -8.80 -1.68
C VAL A 14 27.03 -9.94 -1.18
N THR A 15 27.66 -9.79 -0.01
CA THR A 15 28.50 -10.83 0.58
C THR A 15 27.68 -11.97 1.19
N ALA A 16 26.50 -11.66 1.75
CA ALA A 16 25.57 -12.66 2.30
C ALA A 16 24.87 -13.50 1.21
N ALA A 17 24.59 -12.90 0.04
CA ALA A 17 23.91 -13.56 -1.08
C ALA A 17 24.76 -14.62 -1.83
N ARG A 18 26.05 -14.80 -1.48
CA ARG A 18 26.95 -15.79 -2.11
C ARG A 18 26.64 -17.25 -1.76
N LEU A 19 25.55 -17.53 -1.04
CA LEU A 19 25.11 -18.88 -0.67
C LEU A 19 23.83 -19.30 -1.43
N GLY A 20 23.95 -19.52 -2.73
CA GLY A 20 23.26 -20.64 -3.40
C GLY A 20 21.79 -20.52 -3.82
N ARG A 21 21.21 -19.33 -4.00
CA ARG A 21 19.94 -19.19 -4.75
C ARG A 21 20.08 -18.22 -5.93
N ALA A 22 19.65 -18.66 -7.11
CA ALA A 22 19.49 -17.78 -8.26
C ALA A 22 18.34 -16.83 -7.97
N LEU A 23 18.64 -15.53 -7.88
CA LEU A 23 17.65 -14.47 -7.68
C LEU A 23 16.91 -14.21 -8.99
N LEU A 24 15.59 -14.10 -8.93
CA LEU A 24 14.72 -13.79 -10.09
C LEU A 24 14.17 -12.38 -10.09
N ALA A 25 14.32 -11.65 -8.99
CA ALA A 25 14.42 -10.20 -9.02
C ALA A 25 15.92 -9.86 -8.98
N CYS A 26 16.41 -9.01 -9.87
CA CYS A 26 17.80 -8.55 -9.80
C CYS A 26 18.09 -7.94 -8.40
N LEU A 27 18.76 -8.69 -7.50
CA LEU A 27 19.06 -8.24 -6.14
C LEU A 27 19.80 -6.89 -6.13
N ALA A 28 20.66 -6.67 -7.13
CA ALA A 28 21.31 -5.38 -7.32
C ALA A 28 20.30 -4.25 -7.59
N CYS A 29 19.24 -4.50 -8.36
CA CYS A 29 18.15 -3.55 -8.58
C CYS A 29 17.37 -3.27 -7.28
N VAL A 30 17.02 -4.32 -6.52
CA VAL A 30 16.35 -4.19 -5.22
C VAL A 30 17.17 -3.34 -4.26
N LEU A 31 18.46 -3.65 -4.10
CA LEU A 31 19.36 -2.89 -3.24
C LEU A 31 19.51 -1.44 -3.71
N ALA A 32 19.61 -1.20 -5.02
CA ALA A 32 19.69 0.15 -5.56
C ALA A 32 18.40 0.97 -5.30
N LEU A 33 17.22 0.36 -5.37
CA LEU A 33 15.96 1.01 -5.02
C LEU A 33 15.87 1.31 -3.51
N LEU A 34 16.31 0.37 -2.66
CA LEU A 34 16.39 0.58 -1.21
C LEU A 34 17.32 1.74 -0.86
N ASP A 35 18.49 1.84 -1.51
CA ASP A 35 19.44 2.94 -1.32
C ASP A 35 18.84 4.30 -1.69
N ARG A 36 18.12 4.37 -2.80
CA ARG A 36 17.44 5.61 -3.22
C ARG A 36 16.28 5.96 -2.27
N THR A 37 15.54 4.96 -1.83
CA THR A 37 14.46 5.09 -0.83
C THR A 37 14.99 5.60 0.51
N GLN A 38 16.16 5.11 0.95
CA GLN A 38 16.84 5.65 2.13
C GLN A 38 17.16 7.14 1.94
N ALA A 39 17.72 7.51 0.80
CA ALA A 39 18.03 8.91 0.52
C ALA A 39 16.77 9.80 0.50
N TYR A 40 15.63 9.25 0.04
CA TYR A 40 14.33 9.94 0.12
C TYR A 40 13.89 10.17 1.56
N PHE A 41 14.00 9.15 2.43
CA PHE A 41 13.70 9.31 3.86
C PHE A 41 14.62 10.31 4.55
N ASP A 42 15.91 10.33 4.21
CA ASP A 42 16.88 11.26 4.78
C ASP A 42 16.58 12.73 4.41
N ARG A 43 16.02 12.96 3.21
CA ARG A 43 15.64 14.32 2.75
C ARG A 43 14.31 14.80 3.32
N SER A 44 13.39 13.90 3.59
CA SER A 44 12.01 14.23 4.00
C SER A 44 11.89 14.63 5.48
N ASP A 45 12.99 14.63 6.24
CA ASP A 45 13.05 14.62 7.71
C ASP A 45 12.43 13.35 8.32
N PHE A 46 12.94 12.94 9.47
CA PHE A 46 12.40 11.85 10.28
C PHE A 46 10.92 12.10 10.67
N ALA A 47 10.51 13.36 10.72
CA ALA A 47 9.15 13.83 10.96
C ALA A 47 8.26 13.83 9.69
N ALA A 48 8.72 13.36 8.53
CA ALA A 48 7.93 13.38 7.29
C ALA A 48 6.51 12.82 7.42
N VAL A 49 6.29 11.83 8.30
CA VAL A 49 4.94 11.35 8.60
C VAL A 49 4.08 12.40 9.28
N LEU A 50 4.65 13.17 10.22
CA LEU A 50 3.96 14.26 10.92
C LEU A 50 3.63 15.41 9.95
N ASP A 51 4.49 15.63 8.98
CA ASP A 51 4.34 16.66 7.95
C ASP A 51 3.39 16.21 6.80
N ASP A 52 3.07 14.92 6.73
CA ASP A 52 2.07 14.41 5.80
C ASP A 52 0.65 14.83 6.27
N PRO A 53 -0.11 15.58 5.47
CA PRO A 53 -1.44 16.06 5.88
C PRO A 53 -2.40 14.91 6.23
N ARG A 54 -2.18 13.70 5.70
CA ARG A 54 -2.97 12.52 6.02
C ARG A 54 -2.77 12.07 7.46
N TYR A 55 -1.64 12.35 8.08
CA TYR A 55 -1.43 12.09 9.51
C TYR A 55 -2.34 12.95 10.38
N ALA A 56 -2.59 14.20 9.99
CA ALA A 56 -3.58 15.03 10.69
C ALA A 56 -5.02 14.50 10.51
N SER A 57 -5.32 13.88 9.36
CA SER A 57 -6.63 13.30 9.05
C SER A 57 -6.87 11.96 9.77
N ASN A 58 -5.90 11.04 9.70
CA ASN A 58 -5.95 9.73 10.31
C ASN A 58 -4.56 9.30 10.82
N LYS A 59 -4.28 9.60 12.09
CA LYS A 59 -2.99 9.31 12.74
C LYS A 59 -2.67 7.81 12.78
N THR A 60 -3.68 6.97 13.03
CA THR A 60 -3.50 5.52 13.20
C THR A 60 -3.09 4.89 11.87
N GLU A 61 -3.82 5.20 10.81
CA GLU A 61 -3.55 4.68 9.47
C GLU A 61 -2.26 5.25 8.89
N ALA A 62 -2.02 6.56 9.01
CA ALA A 62 -0.79 7.18 8.53
C ALA A 62 0.46 6.60 9.23
N ALA A 63 0.43 6.43 10.55
CA ALA A 63 1.56 5.83 11.29
C ALA A 63 1.79 4.36 10.92
N ARG A 64 0.70 3.57 10.80
CA ARG A 64 0.74 2.16 10.41
C ARG A 64 1.36 1.97 9.03
N LEU A 65 1.01 2.83 8.07
CA LEU A 65 1.46 2.73 6.69
C LEU A 65 2.79 3.46 6.43
N SER A 66 3.38 4.13 7.43
CA SER A 66 4.68 4.80 7.31
C SER A 66 5.68 4.28 8.32
N VAL A 67 5.74 4.84 9.53
CA VAL A 67 6.74 4.55 10.56
C VAL A 67 6.77 3.08 10.94
N VAL A 68 5.59 2.45 11.07
CA VAL A 68 5.49 1.01 11.32
C VAL A 68 6.12 0.24 10.16
N CYS A 69 5.69 0.44 8.91
CA CYS A 69 6.31 -0.21 7.75
C CYS A 69 7.83 0.06 7.64
N GLN A 70 8.30 1.27 7.97
CA GLN A 70 9.73 1.57 7.99
C GLN A 70 10.46 0.72 9.03
N ILE A 71 9.96 0.62 10.28
CA ILE A 71 10.56 -0.28 11.29
C ILE A 71 10.60 -1.71 10.77
N LEU A 72 9.51 -2.18 10.15
CA LEU A 72 9.47 -3.54 9.61
C LEU A 72 10.53 -3.73 8.52
N GLY A 73 10.62 -2.82 7.55
CA GLY A 73 11.64 -2.87 6.50
C GLY A 73 13.07 -2.83 7.05
N TYR A 74 13.39 -1.92 7.97
CA TYR A 74 14.72 -1.91 8.60
C TYR A 74 14.99 -3.17 9.42
N SER A 75 13.96 -3.78 10.01
CA SER A 75 14.10 -5.03 10.76
C SER A 75 14.43 -6.21 9.83
N GLU A 76 13.84 -6.25 8.63
CA GLU A 76 14.19 -7.24 7.59
C GLU A 76 15.65 -7.07 7.14
N LEU A 77 16.08 -5.83 6.88
CA LEU A 77 17.47 -5.53 6.51
C LEU A 77 18.44 -5.87 7.65
N TYR A 78 18.08 -5.54 8.90
CA TYR A 78 18.89 -5.86 10.06
C TYR A 78 19.02 -7.37 10.27
N ALA A 79 17.96 -8.14 10.02
CA ALA A 79 18.01 -9.60 10.08
C ALA A 79 18.96 -10.20 9.03
N ALA A 80 19.00 -9.63 7.82
CA ALA A 80 19.91 -10.06 6.76
C ALA A 80 21.37 -9.63 6.99
N ALA A 81 21.61 -8.39 7.42
CA ALA A 81 22.94 -7.87 7.72
C ALA A 81 22.89 -6.82 8.84
N PRO A 82 23.12 -7.21 10.11
CA PRO A 82 23.08 -6.29 11.24
C PRO A 82 24.12 -5.17 11.15
N THR A 83 23.70 -3.91 11.26
CA THR A 83 24.61 -2.76 11.38
C THR A 83 24.12 -1.79 12.46
N PRO A 84 25.03 -0.99 13.06
CA PRO A 84 24.63 0.06 14.00
C PRO A 84 23.65 1.07 13.38
N GLY A 85 23.84 1.44 12.11
CA GLY A 85 22.96 2.39 11.42
C GLY A 85 21.52 1.89 11.28
N LEU A 86 21.33 0.61 10.94
CA LEU A 86 20.00 -0.02 10.89
C LEU A 86 19.37 -0.09 12.28
N ARG A 87 20.15 -0.40 13.32
CA ARG A 87 19.69 -0.37 14.72
C ARG A 87 19.23 1.02 15.14
N ASP A 88 19.97 2.06 14.76
CA ASP A 88 19.63 3.45 15.06
C ASP A 88 18.33 3.88 14.35
N HIS A 89 18.14 3.49 13.08
CA HIS A 89 16.90 3.73 12.34
C HIS A 89 15.67 3.08 12.99
N ILE A 90 15.82 1.86 13.51
CA ILE A 90 14.75 1.16 14.24
C ILE A 90 14.48 1.84 15.57
N GLY A 91 15.52 2.18 16.35
CA GLY A 91 15.38 2.78 17.67
C GLY A 91 14.77 4.18 17.66
N ALA A 92 15.16 5.03 16.71
CA ALA A 92 14.57 6.36 16.54
C ALA A 92 13.05 6.27 16.29
N ARG A 93 12.64 5.40 15.36
CA ARG A 93 11.23 5.17 15.01
C ARG A 93 10.44 4.51 16.13
N GLY A 94 11.07 3.57 16.84
CA GLY A 94 10.50 2.98 18.06
C GLY A 94 10.20 4.04 19.12
N THR A 95 11.14 4.96 19.35
CA THR A 95 10.97 6.09 20.26
C THR A 95 9.77 6.95 19.87
N PHE A 96 9.63 7.26 18.58
CA PHE A 96 8.47 8.00 18.07
C PHE A 96 7.15 7.29 18.36
N LEU A 97 7.05 5.98 18.05
CA LEU A 97 5.82 5.21 18.29
C LEU A 97 5.50 5.09 19.78
N VAL A 98 6.51 4.95 20.64
CA VAL A 98 6.35 4.93 22.10
C VAL A 98 5.79 6.27 22.61
N GLN A 99 6.32 7.40 22.14
CA GLN A 99 5.87 8.75 22.54
C GLN A 99 4.45 9.05 22.07
N HIS A 100 4.06 8.56 20.89
CA HIS A 100 2.74 8.80 20.30
C HIS A 100 1.77 7.62 20.48
N PHE A 101 2.12 6.65 21.33
CA PHE A 101 1.44 5.35 21.40
C PHE A 101 -0.08 5.40 21.59
N ASP A 102 -0.57 6.34 22.40
CA ASP A 102 -2.01 6.53 22.62
C ASP A 102 -2.73 7.16 21.41
N GLN A 103 -2.00 7.89 20.55
CA GLN A 103 -2.55 8.57 19.37
C GLN A 103 -2.53 7.69 18.10
N VAL A 104 -1.57 6.76 18.01
CA VAL A 104 -1.35 5.95 16.80
C VAL A 104 -1.98 4.55 16.88
N ARG A 105 -2.60 4.18 18.01
CA ARG A 105 -3.34 2.92 18.11
C ARG A 105 -4.76 3.05 17.58
N SER A 106 -5.27 2.00 16.94
CA SER A 106 -6.66 1.92 16.50
C SER A 106 -7.58 1.24 17.53
N ASN A 107 -7.04 0.46 18.47
CA ASN A 107 -7.77 -0.51 19.30
C ASN A 107 -8.52 -1.58 18.47
N THR A 108 -8.01 -1.91 17.30
CA THR A 108 -8.54 -2.96 16.42
C THR A 108 -7.44 -3.96 16.07
N ALA A 109 -7.75 -4.97 15.26
CA ALA A 109 -6.77 -5.95 14.79
C ALA A 109 -5.57 -5.33 14.04
N PHE A 110 -5.74 -4.11 13.53
CA PHE A 110 -4.72 -3.30 12.89
C PHE A 110 -3.53 -2.96 13.80
N ASP A 111 -3.76 -2.91 15.11
CA ASP A 111 -2.69 -2.72 16.09
C ASP A 111 -1.72 -3.90 16.12
N GLY A 112 -2.02 -5.01 15.45
CA GLY A 112 -1.07 -6.12 15.26
C GLY A 112 0.19 -5.72 14.49
N MET A 113 0.10 -4.86 13.47
CA MET A 113 1.29 -4.30 12.81
C MET A 113 2.09 -3.40 13.75
N LEU A 114 1.41 -2.59 14.56
CA LEU A 114 2.05 -1.72 15.56
C LEU A 114 2.74 -2.57 16.64
N ALA A 115 2.10 -3.65 17.08
CA ALA A 115 2.67 -4.63 18.02
C ALA A 115 3.92 -5.28 17.42
N LEU A 116 3.86 -5.77 16.18
CA LEU A 116 5.00 -6.33 15.48
C LEU A 116 6.18 -5.33 15.44
N ALA A 117 5.94 -4.09 15.04
CA ALA A 117 6.99 -3.06 14.96
C ALA A 117 7.62 -2.76 16.33
N LEU A 118 6.82 -2.63 17.39
CA LEU A 118 7.33 -2.39 18.74
C LEU A 118 8.09 -3.60 19.31
N LEU A 119 7.64 -4.82 19.05
CA LEU A 119 8.34 -6.03 19.47
C LEU A 119 9.68 -6.20 18.72
N ARG A 120 9.74 -5.86 17.43
CA ARG A 120 10.98 -5.83 16.65
C ARG A 120 11.92 -4.71 17.09
N CYS A 121 11.38 -3.54 17.41
CA CYS A 121 12.14 -2.46 18.06
C CYS A 121 12.86 -2.98 19.30
N TYR A 122 12.14 -3.63 20.21
CA TYR A 122 12.74 -4.21 21.41
C TYR A 122 13.78 -5.29 21.07
N GLN A 123 13.49 -6.20 20.14
CA GLN A 123 14.43 -7.25 19.74
C GLN A 123 15.79 -6.68 19.31
N VAL A 124 15.79 -5.59 18.54
CA VAL A 124 17.01 -5.01 17.97
C VAL A 124 17.71 -4.04 18.92
N THR A 125 16.93 -3.26 19.68
CA THR A 125 17.48 -2.17 20.49
C THR A 125 17.68 -2.55 21.96
N GLY A 126 16.90 -3.49 22.48
CA GLY A 126 16.79 -3.77 23.91
C GLY A 126 15.93 -2.79 24.69
N ASP A 127 15.25 -1.82 24.03
CA ASP A 127 14.39 -0.86 24.71
C ASP A 127 13.13 -1.53 25.28
N THR A 128 13.10 -1.68 26.61
CA THR A 128 11.98 -2.32 27.32
C THR A 128 10.68 -1.55 27.23
N THR A 129 10.71 -0.26 26.86
CA THR A 129 9.50 0.53 26.62
C THR A 129 8.79 0.07 25.35
N CYS A 130 9.54 -0.23 24.28
CA CYS A 130 9.02 -0.86 23.07
C CYS A 130 8.34 -2.21 23.41
N TRP A 131 8.99 -3.05 24.24
CA TRP A 131 8.41 -4.32 24.71
C TRP A 131 7.09 -4.11 25.47
N ASN A 132 7.11 -3.26 26.49
CA ASN A 132 5.93 -3.03 27.35
C ASN A 132 4.73 -2.52 26.55
N ARG A 133 4.95 -1.66 25.56
CA ARG A 133 3.90 -1.15 24.65
C ARG A 133 3.43 -2.24 23.69
N GLY A 134 4.34 -3.05 23.12
CA GLY A 134 3.99 -4.19 22.27
C GLY A 134 3.14 -5.24 23.01
N VAL A 135 3.55 -5.65 24.22
CA VAL A 135 2.80 -6.61 25.05
C VAL A 135 1.41 -6.08 25.44
N LYS A 136 1.28 -4.76 25.64
CA LYS A 136 -0.03 -4.15 25.90
C LYS A 136 -0.98 -4.34 24.72
N LEU A 137 -0.51 -4.18 23.48
CA LEU A 137 -1.31 -4.42 22.27
C LEU A 137 -1.63 -5.91 22.13
N VAL A 138 -0.66 -6.81 22.35
CA VAL A 138 -0.89 -8.26 22.35
C VAL A 138 -2.05 -8.66 23.26
N GLY A 139 -2.08 -8.15 24.50
CA GLY A 139 -3.18 -8.43 25.42
C GLY A 139 -4.56 -7.91 24.98
N GLN A 140 -4.61 -6.97 24.02
CA GLN A 140 -5.85 -6.55 23.36
C GLN A 140 -6.18 -7.50 22.19
N LEU A 141 -5.19 -7.84 21.36
CA LEU A 141 -5.34 -8.72 20.20
C LEU A 141 -5.81 -10.13 20.59
N GLU A 142 -5.30 -10.67 21.71
CA GLU A 142 -5.72 -11.97 22.27
C GLU A 142 -7.23 -12.02 22.56
N LYS A 143 -7.88 -10.87 22.81
CA LYS A 143 -9.30 -10.77 23.15
C LYS A 143 -10.21 -10.59 21.94
N LEU A 144 -9.66 -10.37 20.74
CA LEU A 144 -10.43 -10.18 19.53
C LEU A 144 -11.06 -11.50 19.07
N THR A 145 -12.31 -11.46 18.63
CA THR A 145 -13.07 -12.66 18.24
C THR A 145 -13.75 -12.52 16.88
N ALA A 146 -13.99 -13.66 16.24
CA ALA A 146 -14.80 -13.79 15.03
C ALA A 146 -14.44 -12.75 13.95
N PHE A 147 -15.40 -11.92 13.56
CA PHE A 147 -15.27 -10.90 12.51
C PHE A 147 -14.13 -9.90 12.73
N GLN A 148 -13.67 -9.69 13.96
CA GLN A 148 -12.58 -8.77 14.25
C GLN A 148 -11.21 -9.32 13.78
N ASN A 149 -11.11 -10.63 13.52
CA ASN A 149 -9.89 -11.33 13.12
C ASN A 149 -10.07 -12.06 11.78
N THR A 150 -10.80 -11.46 10.84
CA THR A 150 -10.99 -12.03 9.49
C THR A 150 -10.02 -11.42 8.49
N LEU A 151 -9.67 -12.20 7.45
CA LEU A 151 -8.90 -11.72 6.29
C LEU A 151 -7.60 -11.00 6.71
N ASN A 152 -7.26 -9.90 6.04
CA ASN A 152 -6.09 -9.09 6.34
C ASN A 152 -6.14 -8.48 7.76
N TRP A 153 -7.32 -8.23 8.33
CA TRP A 153 -7.43 -7.71 9.71
C TRP A 153 -6.87 -8.74 10.69
N GLY A 154 -7.30 -9.99 10.53
CA GLY A 154 -6.77 -11.12 11.26
C GLY A 154 -5.26 -11.29 11.03
N LEU A 155 -4.78 -11.17 9.80
CA LEU A 155 -3.34 -11.34 9.51
C LEU A 155 -2.48 -10.25 10.14
N MET A 156 -2.93 -8.99 10.17
CA MET A 156 -2.25 -7.92 10.92
C MET A 156 -2.11 -8.30 12.39
N SER A 157 -3.19 -8.76 13.01
CA SER A 157 -3.21 -9.26 14.40
C SER A 157 -2.26 -10.44 14.60
N ALA A 158 -2.31 -11.42 13.69
CA ALA A 158 -1.48 -12.62 13.72
C ALA A 158 0.01 -12.30 13.61
N MET A 159 0.43 -11.31 12.81
CA MET A 159 1.83 -10.87 12.75
C MET A 159 2.37 -10.42 14.11
N GLY A 160 1.61 -9.60 14.84
CA GLY A 160 1.98 -9.14 16.18
C GLY A 160 1.99 -10.27 17.22
N LEU A 161 0.98 -11.13 17.19
CA LEU A 161 0.86 -12.30 18.07
C LEU A 161 1.96 -13.34 17.82
N ALA A 162 2.31 -13.60 16.56
CA ALA A 162 3.36 -14.53 16.17
C ALA A 162 4.73 -14.06 16.64
N GLU A 163 5.03 -12.76 16.49
CA GLU A 163 6.27 -12.19 16.98
C GLU A 163 6.35 -12.27 18.51
N TYR A 164 5.26 -11.97 19.21
CA TYR A 164 5.21 -12.10 20.67
C TYR A 164 5.40 -13.55 21.11
N ALA A 165 4.71 -14.51 20.50
CA ALA A 165 4.84 -15.93 20.81
C ALA A 165 6.27 -16.43 20.56
N ARG A 166 6.92 -15.95 19.49
CA ARG A 166 8.32 -16.26 19.17
C ARG A 166 9.29 -15.72 20.20
N GLN A 167 9.07 -14.51 20.72
CA GLN A 167 9.93 -13.88 21.72
C GLN A 167 9.67 -14.34 23.16
N SER A 168 8.43 -14.71 23.51
CA SER A 168 8.03 -15.05 24.89
C SER A 168 7.84 -16.56 25.14
N GLY A 169 7.64 -17.35 24.08
CA GLY A 169 7.21 -18.75 24.20
C GLY A 169 5.74 -18.93 24.55
N ASP A 170 4.90 -17.89 24.44
CA ASP A 170 3.49 -17.93 24.82
C ASP A 170 2.64 -18.80 23.86
N ASP A 171 2.18 -19.94 24.37
CA ASP A 171 1.38 -20.91 23.60
C ASP A 171 -0.05 -20.42 23.30
N ALA A 172 -0.61 -19.52 24.11
CA ALA A 172 -1.94 -18.99 23.86
C ALA A 172 -1.92 -18.03 22.65
N ALA A 173 -0.91 -17.17 22.58
CA ALA A 173 -0.66 -16.33 21.41
C ALA A 173 -0.41 -17.19 20.14
N ARG A 174 0.38 -18.26 20.27
CA ARG A 174 0.61 -19.22 19.18
C ARG A 174 -0.70 -19.87 18.70
N ALA A 175 -1.54 -20.34 19.62
CA ALA A 175 -2.83 -20.94 19.30
C ALA A 175 -3.75 -19.94 18.57
N LYS A 176 -3.74 -18.66 19.00
CA LYS A 176 -4.54 -17.61 18.35
C LYS A 176 -4.09 -17.32 16.92
N VAL A 177 -2.78 -17.34 16.65
CA VAL A 177 -2.25 -17.22 15.28
C VAL A 177 -2.76 -18.36 14.40
N LEU A 178 -2.73 -19.59 14.90
CA LEU A 178 -3.21 -20.76 14.15
C LEU A 178 -4.73 -20.73 13.91
N GLU A 179 -5.51 -20.24 14.86
CA GLU A 179 -6.95 -19.98 14.71
C GLU A 179 -7.20 -19.03 13.51
N ILE A 180 -6.48 -17.91 13.47
CA ILE A 180 -6.60 -16.90 12.41
C ILE A 180 -6.24 -17.50 11.05
N ILE A 181 -5.08 -18.15 10.92
CA ILE A 181 -4.63 -18.76 9.66
C ILE A 181 -5.65 -19.80 9.18
N THR A 182 -6.12 -20.66 10.07
CA THR A 182 -7.08 -21.71 9.74
C THR A 182 -8.40 -21.12 9.22
N SER A 183 -8.83 -19.98 9.78
CA SER A 183 -10.06 -19.31 9.34
C SER A 183 -9.99 -18.82 7.88
N LEU A 184 -8.80 -18.53 7.33
CA LEU A 184 -8.67 -18.01 5.97
C LEU A 184 -9.11 -19.01 4.90
N LYS A 185 -9.10 -20.32 5.21
CA LYS A 185 -9.62 -21.38 4.32
C LYS A 185 -11.01 -21.09 3.79
N THR A 186 -11.87 -20.53 4.64
CA THR A 186 -13.27 -20.30 4.28
C THR A 186 -13.45 -19.10 3.35
N TYR A 187 -12.42 -18.28 3.17
CA TYR A 187 -12.49 -17.04 2.39
C TYR A 187 -11.72 -17.10 1.08
N GLN A 188 -10.72 -17.97 0.94
CA GLN A 188 -9.95 -18.05 -0.30
C GLN A 188 -10.84 -18.59 -1.43
N HIS A 189 -10.96 -17.82 -2.50
CA HIS A 189 -11.68 -18.21 -3.70
C HIS A 189 -10.96 -19.33 -4.46
N GLY A 190 -11.68 -20.03 -5.34
CA GLY A 190 -11.11 -21.12 -6.15
C GLY A 190 -9.97 -20.69 -7.08
N ASN A 191 -9.95 -19.42 -7.50
CA ASN A 191 -8.85 -18.84 -8.28
C ASN A 191 -7.65 -18.38 -7.44
N GLY A 192 -7.68 -18.59 -6.11
CA GLY A 192 -6.59 -18.24 -5.19
C GLY A 192 -6.68 -16.83 -4.58
N SER A 193 -7.57 -15.98 -5.09
CA SER A 193 -7.82 -14.64 -4.56
C SER A 193 -8.55 -14.65 -3.21
N PHE A 194 -8.55 -13.49 -2.55
CA PHE A 194 -9.35 -13.22 -1.36
C PHE A 194 -10.32 -12.07 -1.60
N PRO A 195 -11.46 -12.06 -0.89
CA PRO A 195 -12.27 -10.87 -0.77
C PRO A 195 -11.58 -9.83 0.10
N HIS A 196 -11.96 -8.58 -0.13
CA HIS A 196 -11.75 -7.54 0.88
C HIS A 196 -12.81 -7.68 1.99
N TYR A 197 -13.19 -6.63 2.73
CA TYR A 197 -14.17 -6.76 3.81
C TYR A 197 -15.59 -7.10 3.33
N CYS A 198 -15.88 -6.96 2.02
CA CYS A 198 -17.22 -7.22 1.48
C CYS A 198 -17.34 -8.66 0.96
N PRO A 199 -18.41 -9.37 1.34
CA PRO A 199 -18.63 -10.76 0.92
C PRO A 199 -18.62 -10.92 -0.61
N GLY A 200 -17.87 -11.89 -1.11
CA GLY A 200 -17.82 -12.26 -2.53
C GLY A 200 -17.02 -11.33 -3.44
N SER A 201 -16.46 -10.23 -2.91
CA SER A 201 -15.54 -9.37 -3.66
C SER A 201 -14.29 -10.14 -4.06
N THR A 202 -13.70 -9.82 -5.21
CA THR A 202 -12.38 -10.32 -5.60
C THR A 202 -11.47 -9.13 -5.78
N ASP A 203 -10.35 -9.10 -5.06
CA ASP A 203 -9.42 -7.97 -5.10
C ASP A 203 -7.96 -8.43 -5.14
N LEU A 204 -7.25 -8.02 -6.19
CA LEU A 204 -5.85 -8.35 -6.40
C LEU A 204 -4.93 -7.67 -5.39
N HIS A 205 -5.13 -6.38 -5.15
CA HIS A 205 -4.31 -5.59 -4.24
C HIS A 205 -4.33 -6.17 -2.82
N TYR A 206 -5.53 -6.46 -2.30
CA TYR A 206 -5.70 -7.05 -0.98
C TYR A 206 -5.18 -8.48 -0.91
N SER A 207 -5.40 -9.29 -1.95
CA SER A 207 -4.82 -10.64 -2.03
C SER A 207 -3.29 -10.58 -1.95
N ALA A 208 -2.66 -9.68 -2.71
CA ALA A 208 -1.21 -9.49 -2.72
C ALA A 208 -0.68 -8.98 -1.38
N PHE A 209 -1.40 -8.05 -0.72
CA PHE A 209 -1.04 -7.59 0.62
C PHE A 209 -1.11 -8.73 1.65
N MET A 210 -2.15 -9.57 1.61
CA MET A 210 -2.27 -10.73 2.49
C MET A 210 -1.13 -11.73 2.29
N ALA A 211 -0.63 -11.89 1.06
CA ALA A 211 0.57 -12.71 0.83
C ALA A 211 1.80 -12.13 1.51
N LEU A 212 2.01 -10.81 1.51
CA LEU A 212 3.09 -10.18 2.27
C LEU A 212 2.99 -10.53 3.77
N GLU A 213 1.80 -10.40 4.35
CA GLU A 213 1.55 -10.72 5.76
C GLU A 213 1.81 -12.20 6.07
N LEU A 214 1.33 -13.10 5.20
CA LEU A 214 1.54 -14.54 5.30
C LEU A 214 3.03 -14.91 5.21
N MET A 215 3.80 -14.29 4.32
CA MET A 215 5.26 -14.48 4.23
C MET A 215 5.97 -14.06 5.53
N VAL A 216 5.56 -12.94 6.13
CA VAL A 216 6.09 -12.50 7.43
C VAL A 216 5.77 -13.50 8.54
N ILE A 217 4.51 -13.95 8.62
CA ILE A 217 4.07 -14.95 9.61
C ILE A 217 4.82 -16.26 9.42
N ARG A 218 4.95 -16.75 8.18
CA ARG A 218 5.64 -17.99 7.82
C ARG A 218 7.07 -18.05 8.35
N ARG A 219 7.81 -16.93 8.32
CA ARG A 219 9.18 -16.85 8.85
C ARG A 219 9.25 -17.01 10.37
N MET A 220 8.22 -16.60 11.08
CA MET A 220 8.14 -16.70 12.54
C MET A 220 7.55 -18.05 12.99
N MET A 221 6.60 -18.56 12.22
CA MET A 221 5.83 -19.76 12.49
C MET A 221 5.55 -20.52 11.18
N PRO A 222 6.47 -21.39 10.73
CA PRO A 222 6.27 -22.22 9.55
C PRO A 222 5.00 -23.08 9.67
N ASN A 223 4.21 -23.14 8.61
CA ASN A 223 2.92 -23.82 8.60
C ASN A 223 2.49 -24.16 7.16
N ASP A 224 2.15 -25.43 6.90
CA ASP A 224 1.75 -25.92 5.58
C ASP A 224 0.51 -25.20 5.02
N GLU A 225 -0.39 -24.75 5.89
CA GLU A 225 -1.56 -23.98 5.49
C GLU A 225 -1.17 -22.61 4.93
N VAL A 226 -0.17 -21.97 5.53
CA VAL A 226 0.36 -20.71 4.99
C VAL A 226 0.94 -20.93 3.61
N ASP A 227 1.65 -22.04 3.39
CA ASP A 227 2.23 -22.39 2.10
C ASP A 227 1.14 -22.67 1.04
N ARG A 228 0.06 -23.37 1.42
CA ARG A 228 -1.12 -23.60 0.56
C ARG A 228 -1.79 -22.28 0.18
N LEU A 229 -1.99 -21.38 1.15
CA LEU A 229 -2.60 -20.07 0.93
C LEU A 229 -1.76 -19.21 -0.01
N LEU A 230 -0.46 -19.11 0.25
CA LEU A 230 0.49 -18.39 -0.58
C LEU A 230 0.51 -18.92 -2.01
N SER A 231 0.49 -20.25 -2.20
CA SER A 231 0.48 -20.85 -3.55
C SER A 231 -0.76 -20.42 -4.35
N GLY A 232 -1.93 -20.38 -3.72
CA GLY A 232 -3.15 -19.88 -4.35
C GLY A 232 -3.03 -18.40 -4.76
N ILE A 233 -2.57 -17.55 -3.84
CA ILE A 233 -2.37 -16.12 -4.14
C ILE A 233 -1.34 -15.92 -5.25
N GLY A 234 -0.24 -16.68 -5.22
CA GLY A 234 0.81 -16.63 -6.24
C GLY A 234 0.29 -16.94 -7.64
N GLY A 235 -0.52 -18.00 -7.79
CA GLY A 235 -1.15 -18.31 -9.07
C GLY A 235 -2.12 -17.23 -9.54
N PHE A 236 -2.89 -16.64 -8.63
CA PHE A 236 -3.80 -15.53 -8.94
C PHE A 236 -3.06 -14.28 -9.43
N VAL A 237 -2.01 -13.88 -8.72
CA VAL A 237 -1.20 -12.70 -9.07
C VAL A 237 -0.42 -12.92 -10.37
N HIS A 238 0.17 -14.11 -10.55
CA HIS A 238 0.87 -14.48 -11.79
C HIS A 238 -0.02 -14.30 -13.02
N GLY A 239 -1.26 -14.79 -12.97
CA GLY A 239 -2.20 -14.70 -14.09
C GLY A 239 -2.63 -13.28 -14.46
N ARG A 240 -2.17 -12.26 -13.73
CA ARG A 240 -2.57 -10.86 -13.89
C ARG A 240 -1.44 -9.89 -14.08
N VAL A 241 -0.22 -10.38 -14.23
CA VAL A 241 0.93 -9.54 -14.54
C VAL A 241 1.25 -9.69 -16.01
N GLY A 242 1.16 -8.58 -16.73
CA GLY A 242 1.55 -8.49 -18.13
C GLY A 242 3.05 -8.63 -18.33
N VAL A 243 3.47 -8.85 -19.57
CA VAL A 243 4.89 -8.95 -19.96
C VAL A 243 5.69 -7.67 -19.68
N ASP A 244 5.00 -6.54 -19.54
CA ASP A 244 5.57 -5.24 -19.19
C ASP A 244 5.62 -4.99 -17.68
N GLY A 245 5.20 -5.96 -16.86
CA GLY A 245 5.16 -5.87 -15.42
C GLY A 245 3.96 -5.10 -14.86
N GLN A 246 3.06 -4.63 -15.73
CA GLN A 246 1.83 -3.98 -15.30
C GLN A 246 0.78 -5.01 -14.90
N THR A 247 -0.07 -4.61 -13.98
CA THR A 247 -1.19 -5.41 -13.53
C THR A 247 -2.40 -5.23 -14.44
N ASP A 248 -3.00 -6.35 -14.85
CA ASP A 248 -4.32 -6.40 -15.42
C ASP A 248 -5.39 -6.62 -14.33
N TYR A 249 -6.40 -5.75 -14.32
CA TYR A 249 -7.51 -5.80 -13.37
C TYR A 249 -8.83 -6.24 -14.02
N VAL A 250 -8.83 -6.58 -15.30
CA VAL A 250 -10.04 -6.87 -16.06
C VAL A 250 -9.82 -8.04 -17.03
N ASP A 251 -10.63 -9.08 -16.90
CA ASP A 251 -10.68 -10.15 -17.90
C ASP A 251 -11.98 -10.03 -18.72
N GLU A 252 -11.95 -10.47 -19.98
CA GLU A 252 -13.18 -10.76 -20.70
C GLU A 252 -13.88 -11.97 -20.08
N CYS A 253 -15.21 -11.92 -19.95
CA CYS A 253 -15.96 -13.04 -19.42
C CYS A 253 -15.88 -14.24 -20.39
N PRO A 254 -15.54 -15.46 -19.91
CA PRO A 254 -15.35 -16.63 -20.76
C PRO A 254 -16.57 -16.98 -21.65
N GLU A 255 -17.78 -16.66 -21.18
CA GLU A 255 -19.04 -17.11 -21.80
C GLU A 255 -19.73 -16.02 -22.64
N HIS A 256 -19.32 -14.76 -22.51
CA HIS A 256 -20.02 -13.63 -23.11
C HIS A 256 -19.04 -12.56 -23.63
N PRO A 257 -18.80 -12.51 -24.96
CA PRO A 257 -18.08 -11.41 -25.58
C PRO A 257 -18.82 -10.10 -25.26
N ALA A 258 -18.09 -9.09 -24.74
CA ALA A 258 -18.59 -7.82 -24.17
C ALA A 258 -18.95 -7.81 -22.67
N CYS A 259 -18.78 -8.91 -21.94
CA CYS A 259 -18.80 -8.92 -20.48
C CYS A 259 -17.36 -8.81 -19.94
N ALA A 260 -17.20 -8.10 -18.83
CA ALA A 260 -15.93 -7.91 -18.14
C ALA A 260 -16.00 -8.42 -16.70
N THR A 261 -15.00 -9.19 -16.28
CA THR A 261 -14.78 -9.57 -14.89
C THR A 261 -13.72 -8.66 -14.30
N TYR A 262 -14.02 -8.03 -13.16
CA TYR A 262 -13.12 -7.09 -12.50
C TYR A 262 -12.45 -7.73 -11.28
N TYR A 263 -11.31 -7.18 -10.87
CA TYR A 263 -10.50 -7.72 -9.77
C TYR A 263 -10.03 -6.66 -8.78
N TYR A 264 -10.89 -5.67 -8.53
CA TYR A 264 -10.71 -4.63 -7.53
C TYR A 264 -12.03 -4.36 -6.79
N GLY A 265 -11.94 -4.03 -5.50
CA GLY A 265 -13.05 -4.04 -4.56
C GLY A 265 -14.28 -3.27 -5.05
N GLN A 266 -14.12 -2.04 -5.53
CA GLN A 266 -15.24 -1.20 -5.98
C GLN A 266 -16.10 -1.86 -7.07
N ALA A 267 -15.49 -2.60 -8.00
CA ALA A 267 -16.21 -3.28 -9.08
C ALA A 267 -16.71 -4.68 -8.71
N THR A 268 -16.16 -5.29 -7.65
CA THR A 268 -16.49 -6.68 -7.28
C THR A 268 -17.41 -6.82 -6.08
N GLY A 269 -17.95 -5.72 -5.54
CA GLY A 269 -18.97 -5.76 -4.49
C GLY A 269 -18.70 -4.84 -3.31
N CYS A 270 -17.52 -4.20 -3.26
CA CYS A 270 -17.14 -3.22 -2.25
C CYS A 270 -17.35 -1.78 -2.72
N ARG A 271 -18.60 -1.34 -2.89
CA ARG A 271 -18.92 0.02 -3.37
C ARG A 271 -18.37 1.17 -2.50
N GLN A 272 -18.00 0.91 -1.25
CA GLN A 272 -17.45 1.89 -0.30
C GLN A 272 -15.99 1.59 0.05
N ASP A 273 -15.20 1.20 -0.94
CA ASP A 273 -13.79 0.83 -0.78
C ASP A 273 -12.89 1.69 -1.67
N TYR A 274 -11.58 1.61 -1.47
CA TYR A 274 -10.57 2.25 -2.31
C TYR A 274 -10.66 1.72 -3.74
N ASP A 275 -10.56 2.59 -4.76
CA ASP A 275 -10.20 2.12 -6.10
C ASP A 275 -8.70 1.77 -6.08
N THR A 276 -8.42 0.50 -5.82
CA THR A 276 -7.08 -0.08 -5.63
C THR A 276 -6.30 -0.26 -6.93
N ARG A 277 -6.92 -0.04 -8.10
CA ARG A 277 -6.24 -0.22 -9.38
C ARG A 277 -5.07 0.73 -9.53
N GLY A 278 -3.91 0.25 -9.94
CA GLY A 278 -2.77 1.13 -10.23
C GLY A 278 -2.15 1.77 -8.98
N TRP A 279 -2.34 1.18 -7.80
CA TRP A 279 -1.61 1.58 -6.61
C TRP A 279 -0.18 1.03 -6.65
N SER A 280 0.81 1.88 -6.34
CA SER A 280 2.22 1.52 -6.52
C SER A 280 2.71 0.44 -5.54
N ASN A 281 2.09 0.32 -4.37
CA ASN A 281 2.46 -0.69 -3.37
C ASN A 281 2.18 -2.12 -3.82
N GLU A 282 1.17 -2.34 -4.65
CA GLU A 282 0.87 -3.67 -5.20
C GLU A 282 2.08 -4.25 -5.93
N MET A 283 2.79 -3.42 -6.70
CA MET A 283 4.01 -3.82 -7.41
C MET A 283 5.10 -4.32 -6.44
N GLY A 284 5.20 -3.69 -5.27
CA GLY A 284 6.10 -4.15 -4.20
C GLY A 284 5.70 -5.52 -3.65
N TYR A 285 4.41 -5.76 -3.44
CA TYR A 285 3.89 -7.04 -2.96
C TYR A 285 4.08 -8.14 -4.01
N SER A 286 3.72 -7.86 -5.26
CA SER A 286 3.88 -8.77 -6.39
C SER A 286 5.34 -9.16 -6.59
N ALA A 287 6.26 -8.20 -6.49
CA ALA A 287 7.70 -8.50 -6.54
C ALA A 287 8.13 -9.46 -5.41
N ALA A 288 7.64 -9.27 -4.19
CA ALA A 288 7.94 -10.17 -3.06
C ALA A 288 7.33 -11.57 -3.24
N ILE A 289 6.13 -11.65 -3.82
CA ILE A 289 5.47 -12.93 -4.16
C ILE A 289 6.28 -13.68 -5.23
N PHE A 290 6.69 -13.01 -6.29
CA PHE A 290 7.45 -13.63 -7.37
C PHE A 290 8.85 -14.06 -6.91
N ASP A 291 9.51 -13.27 -6.07
CA ASP A 291 10.76 -13.71 -5.43
C ASP A 291 10.55 -14.96 -4.57
N HIS A 292 9.48 -15.00 -3.77
CA HIS A 292 9.16 -16.15 -2.92
C HIS A 292 8.99 -17.45 -3.73
N PHE A 293 8.34 -17.38 -4.88
CA PHE A 293 8.10 -18.53 -5.75
C PHE A 293 9.20 -18.80 -6.77
N ALA A 294 10.23 -17.95 -6.82
CA ALA A 294 11.21 -17.98 -7.90
C ALA A 294 10.50 -17.96 -9.28
N ASP A 295 9.65 -16.95 -9.48
CA ASP A 295 8.91 -16.71 -10.72
C ASP A 295 9.61 -15.63 -11.59
N PRO A 296 9.91 -15.89 -12.88
CA PRO A 296 10.57 -14.92 -13.77
C PRO A 296 9.74 -13.66 -14.06
N SER A 297 8.42 -13.67 -13.84
CA SER A 297 7.58 -12.47 -13.95
C SER A 297 8.00 -11.38 -12.94
N GLY A 298 8.75 -11.75 -11.89
CA GLY A 298 9.34 -10.82 -10.93
C GLY A 298 10.23 -9.75 -11.56
N ASP A 299 11.00 -10.09 -12.61
CA ASP A 299 11.88 -9.12 -13.28
C ASP A 299 11.09 -8.02 -14.00
N ALA A 300 9.97 -8.38 -14.64
CA ALA A 300 9.10 -7.42 -15.33
C ALA A 300 8.45 -6.46 -14.33
N VAL A 301 7.87 -6.99 -13.24
CA VAL A 301 7.29 -6.16 -12.17
C VAL A 301 8.32 -5.25 -11.53
N MET A 302 9.52 -5.77 -11.27
CA MET A 302 10.60 -4.95 -10.69
C MET A 302 11.07 -3.85 -11.64
N GLY A 303 11.16 -4.14 -12.94
CA GLY A 303 11.46 -3.14 -13.97
C GLY A 303 10.39 -2.04 -14.02
N PHE A 304 9.11 -2.41 -13.99
CA PHE A 304 8.02 -1.46 -13.96
C PHE A 304 8.00 -0.64 -12.67
N LEU A 305 8.13 -1.28 -11.50
CA LEU A 305 8.22 -0.59 -10.21
C LEU A 305 9.38 0.41 -10.19
N ALA A 306 10.55 0.04 -10.71
CA ALA A 306 11.70 0.94 -10.81
C ALA A 306 11.41 2.15 -11.70
N SER A 307 10.56 2.01 -12.72
CA SER A 307 10.15 3.12 -13.60
C SER A 307 9.19 4.12 -12.92
N LEU A 308 8.49 3.70 -11.87
CA LEU A 308 7.59 4.57 -11.08
C LEU A 308 8.33 5.41 -10.03
N GLU A 309 9.57 5.04 -9.72
CA GLU A 309 10.37 5.71 -8.71
C GLU A 309 10.83 7.09 -9.22
N THR A 310 10.71 8.10 -8.36
CA THR A 310 11.20 9.45 -8.65
C THR A 310 11.87 10.01 -7.41
N ASP A 311 13.15 10.35 -7.53
CA ASP A 311 13.98 10.87 -6.44
C ASP A 311 13.86 10.03 -5.16
N GLY A 312 13.95 8.71 -5.29
CA GLY A 312 13.85 7.71 -4.24
C GLY A 312 12.46 7.51 -3.64
N GLY A 313 11.46 8.28 -4.06
CA GLY A 313 10.09 8.15 -3.59
C GLY A 313 9.19 7.50 -4.63
N PHE A 314 8.08 6.94 -4.17
CA PHE A 314 7.06 6.35 -5.03
C PHE A 314 5.73 7.09 -4.91
N PRO A 315 5.03 7.35 -6.03
CA PRO A 315 3.72 7.97 -5.99
C PRO A 315 2.71 7.06 -5.32
N ASP A 316 1.61 7.61 -4.79
CA ASP A 316 0.56 6.75 -4.23
C ASP A 316 -0.09 5.87 -5.30
N LYS A 317 -0.23 6.43 -6.50
CA LYS A 317 -0.91 5.82 -7.63
C LYS A 317 -0.16 6.13 -8.93
N TRP A 318 -0.01 5.15 -9.81
CA TRP A 318 0.66 5.32 -11.11
C TRP A 318 -0.32 5.39 -12.29
N ALA A 319 -1.53 4.85 -12.14
CA ALA A 319 -2.61 4.99 -13.12
C ALA A 319 -3.97 5.11 -12.42
N TYR A 320 -4.99 5.61 -13.13
CA TYR A 320 -6.39 5.69 -12.69
C TYR A 320 -6.66 6.67 -11.54
N PHE A 321 -6.80 7.96 -11.80
CA PHE A 321 -7.16 8.91 -10.74
C PHE A 321 -8.62 8.76 -10.30
N VAL A 322 -8.85 8.66 -8.99
CA VAL A 322 -10.20 8.73 -8.42
C VAL A 322 -10.75 10.15 -8.58
N LEU A 323 -12.07 10.26 -8.72
CA LEU A 323 -12.73 11.57 -8.83
C LEU A 323 -12.44 12.41 -7.57
N PRO A 324 -12.32 13.76 -7.66
CA PRO A 324 -12.12 14.60 -6.47
C PRO A 324 -13.24 14.51 -5.41
N THR A 325 -14.40 13.99 -5.82
CA THR A 325 -15.53 13.71 -4.93
C THR A 325 -15.40 12.37 -4.21
N ASP A 326 -14.46 11.53 -4.62
CA ASP A 326 -14.15 10.27 -3.95
C ASP A 326 -13.48 10.60 -2.59
N PRO A 327 -14.01 10.09 -1.46
CA PRO A 327 -13.44 10.32 -0.13
C PRO A 327 -11.98 9.84 0.00
N ASN A 328 -11.51 9.03 -0.95
CA ASN A 328 -10.15 8.52 -1.02
C ASN A 328 -9.18 9.42 -1.80
N TYR A 329 -9.67 10.49 -2.44
CA TYR A 329 -8.82 11.45 -3.14
C TYR A 329 -7.62 11.95 -2.30
N PRO A 330 -7.74 12.23 -0.98
CA PRO A 330 -6.59 12.61 -0.16
C PRO A 330 -5.52 11.52 -0.01
N TRP A 331 -5.88 10.26 -0.25
CA TRP A 331 -4.99 9.09 -0.12
C TRP A 331 -4.37 8.64 -1.45
N SER A 332 -4.76 9.30 -2.54
CA SER A 332 -4.24 9.09 -3.90
C SER A 332 -3.62 10.38 -4.44
N SER A 333 -2.31 10.39 -4.60
CA SER A 333 -1.58 11.48 -5.24
C SER A 333 -0.68 10.97 -6.38
N ALA A 334 -0.42 11.87 -7.34
CA ALA A 334 0.54 11.67 -8.42
C ALA A 334 2.00 11.94 -7.98
N ASP A 335 2.18 12.37 -6.73
CA ASP A 335 3.46 12.79 -6.19
C ASP A 335 4.00 11.69 -5.27
N PRO A 336 5.33 11.51 -5.21
CA PRO A 336 5.95 10.63 -4.24
C PRO A 336 5.49 10.92 -2.82
N SER A 337 5.16 9.86 -2.08
CA SER A 337 4.58 9.98 -0.75
C SER A 337 5.33 9.12 0.25
N VAL A 338 5.54 9.63 1.48
CA VAL A 338 6.24 8.89 2.53
C VAL A 338 5.51 7.59 2.87
N ILE A 339 4.18 7.59 2.85
CA ILE A 339 3.35 6.43 3.16
C ILE A 339 3.64 5.30 2.17
N ARG A 340 3.49 5.54 0.85
CA ARG A 340 3.66 4.46 -0.13
C ARG A 340 5.09 4.02 -0.30
N THR A 341 6.00 4.97 -0.23
CA THR A 341 7.43 4.69 -0.20
C THR A 341 7.80 3.79 0.98
N SER A 342 7.18 3.96 2.16
CA SER A 342 7.42 3.11 3.33
C SER A 342 6.91 1.69 3.17
N ILE A 343 5.75 1.52 2.55
CA ILE A 343 5.18 0.20 2.26
C ILE A 343 6.06 -0.55 1.25
N ILE A 344 6.40 0.10 0.14
CA ILE A 344 7.27 -0.48 -0.90
C ILE A 344 8.65 -0.80 -0.31
N PHE A 345 9.20 0.09 0.51
CA PHE A 345 10.44 -0.16 1.25
C PHE A 345 10.36 -1.45 2.08
N TRP A 346 9.27 -1.67 2.82
CA TRP A 346 9.07 -2.90 3.58
C TRP A 346 8.97 -4.14 2.67
N SER A 347 8.26 -4.05 1.54
CA SER A 347 8.16 -5.16 0.58
C SER A 347 9.50 -5.51 -0.05
N LEU A 348 10.27 -4.51 -0.51
CA LEU A 348 11.62 -4.70 -1.05
C LEU A 348 12.59 -5.24 0.01
N ALA A 349 12.51 -4.72 1.24
CA ALA A 349 13.32 -5.22 2.35
C ALA A 349 12.95 -6.66 2.72
N THR A 350 11.68 -7.07 2.55
CA THR A 350 11.22 -8.45 2.76
C THR A 350 11.88 -9.44 1.79
N ILE A 351 12.13 -9.02 0.54
CA ILE A 351 12.89 -9.81 -0.46
C ILE A 351 14.32 -10.03 0.04
N VAL A 352 14.99 -8.98 0.53
CA VAL A 352 16.35 -9.07 1.08
C VAL A 352 16.36 -9.93 2.35
N GLY A 353 15.39 -9.72 3.26
CA GLY A 353 15.24 -10.45 4.51
C GLY A 353 14.94 -11.94 4.31
N ALA A 354 14.32 -12.33 3.20
CA ALA A 354 14.10 -13.73 2.85
C ALA A 354 15.41 -14.51 2.60
N GLN A 355 16.51 -13.80 2.29
CA GLN A 355 17.84 -14.39 2.14
C GLN A 355 18.59 -14.54 3.48
N ALA A 356 18.07 -13.97 4.56
CA ALA A 356 18.69 -14.07 5.88
C ALA A 356 18.73 -15.54 6.35
N PRO A 357 19.81 -15.99 7.00
CA PRO A 357 19.82 -17.29 7.66
C PRO A 357 18.67 -17.36 8.68
N ALA A 358 18.15 -18.58 8.91
CA ALA A 358 17.09 -18.79 9.87
C ALA A 358 17.45 -18.12 11.21
N ALA A 359 16.56 -17.25 11.70
CA ALA A 359 16.81 -16.51 12.92
C ALA A 359 17.07 -17.50 14.08
N PRO A 360 18.13 -17.30 14.87
CA PRO A 360 18.40 -18.17 16.01
C PRO A 360 17.23 -18.12 16.99
N ALA A 361 17.01 -19.23 17.70
CA ALA A 361 16.00 -19.30 18.75
C ALA A 361 16.24 -18.17 19.76
N LEU A 362 15.23 -17.33 19.98
CA LEU A 362 15.32 -16.27 20.97
C LEU A 362 15.14 -16.84 22.37
N ARG A 363 15.85 -16.26 23.33
CA ARG A 363 15.59 -16.55 24.75
C ARG A 363 14.22 -15.97 25.10
N ALA A 364 13.33 -16.83 25.58
CA ALA A 364 12.00 -16.45 26.01
C ALA A 364 12.05 -15.27 27.01
N VAL A 365 11.36 -14.18 26.66
CA VAL A 365 11.19 -13.01 27.52
C VAL A 365 9.92 -13.20 28.34
N PRO A 366 10.02 -13.29 29.68
CA PRO A 366 8.85 -13.50 30.53
C PRO A 366 7.84 -12.37 30.40
N ARG A 367 6.55 -12.71 30.44
CA ARG A 367 5.46 -11.74 30.44
C ARG A 367 5.59 -10.84 31.69
N PRO A 368 5.69 -9.51 31.55
CA PRO A 368 5.72 -8.63 32.71
C PRO A 368 4.39 -8.73 33.47
N ALA A 369 4.46 -8.82 34.80
CA ALA A 369 3.29 -8.84 35.67
C ALA A 369 2.60 -7.47 35.64
N PHE A 370 1.67 -7.27 34.70
CA PHE A 370 0.87 -6.05 34.66
C PHE A 370 -0.18 -6.09 35.78
N ARG A 371 -0.04 -5.23 36.78
CA ARG A 371 -1.16 -4.81 37.61
C ARG A 371 -2.07 -3.94 36.74
N LEU A 372 -3.30 -4.39 36.50
CA LEU A 372 -4.32 -3.53 35.89
C LEU A 372 -4.52 -2.30 36.79
N ALA A 373 -3.97 -1.16 36.40
CA ALA A 373 -4.59 0.10 36.75
C ALA A 373 -5.88 0.18 35.93
N MET A 374 -7.03 0.17 36.60
CA MET A 374 -8.32 0.41 35.93
C MET A 374 -8.22 1.76 35.22
N ALA A 375 -8.11 1.73 33.88
CA ALA A 375 -8.42 2.90 33.08
C ALA A 375 -9.91 3.22 33.30
N PRO A 376 -10.30 4.51 33.36
CA PRO A 376 -11.70 4.86 33.45
C PRO A 376 -12.46 4.23 32.27
N ALA A 377 -13.70 3.81 32.54
CA ALA A 377 -14.54 3.11 31.58
C ALA A 377 -14.57 3.85 30.24
N PHE A 378 -14.31 3.11 29.16
CA PHE A 378 -14.43 3.60 27.79
C PHE A 378 -15.89 3.95 27.52
N ASP A 379 -16.19 5.24 27.39
CA ASP A 379 -17.53 5.71 27.05
C ASP A 379 -17.77 5.52 25.54
N ALA A 380 -18.34 4.36 25.21
CA ALA A 380 -18.72 4.01 23.84
C ALA A 380 -19.70 5.04 23.23
N ALA A 381 -20.51 5.73 24.03
CA ALA A 381 -21.44 6.74 23.56
C ALA A 381 -20.74 8.07 23.26
N ALA A 382 -19.69 8.44 24.01
CA ALA A 382 -18.85 9.59 23.68
C ALA A 382 -18.03 9.35 22.41
N ALA A 383 -17.48 8.15 22.21
CA ALA A 383 -16.79 7.77 20.98
C ALA A 383 -17.73 7.78 19.76
N ALA A 384 -18.97 7.29 19.91
CA ALA A 384 -19.99 7.33 18.86
C ALA A 384 -20.46 8.76 18.52
N ARG A 385 -20.55 9.67 19.52
CA ARG A 385 -20.91 11.08 19.30
C ARG A 385 -19.82 11.87 18.56
N VAL A 386 -18.55 11.57 18.82
CA VAL A 386 -17.42 12.14 18.06
C VAL A 386 -17.34 11.54 16.65
N ALA A 387 -17.67 10.26 16.49
CA ALA A 387 -17.72 9.58 15.20
C ALA A 387 -18.85 10.13 14.30
N LEU A 388 -20.06 10.33 14.83
CA LEU A 388 -21.23 10.82 14.08
C LEU A 388 -21.13 12.30 13.66
N ALA A 389 -20.39 13.12 14.41
CA ALA A 389 -20.23 14.55 14.09
C ALA A 389 -19.18 14.86 13.00
N ARG A 390 -18.39 13.87 12.56
CA ARG A 390 -17.27 14.03 11.60
C ARG A 390 -17.49 13.31 10.26
N TRP A 391 -18.72 12.89 9.97
CA TRP A 391 -19.09 12.17 8.73
C TRP A 391 -18.86 13.01 7.47
N ARG A 392 -17.62 12.96 6.94
CA ARG A 392 -17.26 13.29 5.56
C ARG A 392 -16.10 12.45 4.98
N TRP A 393 -15.55 11.50 5.71
CA TRP A 393 -14.37 10.73 5.27
C TRP A 393 -14.54 9.25 5.63
N SER A 394 -14.68 8.39 4.62
CA SER A 394 -14.70 6.94 4.79
C SER A 394 -13.31 6.37 4.53
N THR A 395 -12.50 6.25 5.58
CA THR A 395 -11.41 5.25 5.60
C THR A 395 -11.94 3.95 6.20
N VAL A 396 -11.33 2.82 5.88
CA VAL A 396 -11.72 1.48 6.41
C VAL A 396 -11.72 1.46 7.96
N ASP A 397 -10.91 2.31 8.60
CA ASP A 397 -10.92 2.55 10.07
C ASP A 397 -12.29 3.02 10.59
N SER A 398 -13.06 3.77 9.80
CA SER A 398 -14.37 4.32 10.21
C SER A 398 -15.50 3.28 10.21
N LEU A 399 -15.38 2.23 9.39
CA LEU A 399 -16.39 1.16 9.28
C LEU A 399 -16.21 0.08 10.35
N ALA A 400 -14.96 -0.24 10.73
CA ALA A 400 -14.67 -1.18 11.80
C ALA A 400 -15.15 -0.68 13.18
N ILE A 401 -15.15 0.64 13.40
CA ILE A 401 -15.68 1.28 14.62
C ILE A 401 -17.22 1.15 14.70
N ALA A 402 -17.92 0.96 13.58
CA ALA A 402 -19.37 1.05 13.50
C ALA A 402 -20.16 -0.24 13.83
N GLY A 403 -19.50 -1.38 14.06
CA GLY A 403 -20.18 -2.62 14.51
C GLY A 403 -21.29 -3.15 13.59
N VAL A 404 -21.25 -2.83 12.28
CA VAL A 404 -22.29 -3.22 11.33
C VAL A 404 -22.09 -4.68 10.92
N ALA A 405 -22.99 -5.57 11.35
CA ALA A 405 -23.06 -6.94 10.87
C ALA A 405 -23.67 -7.00 9.45
N PRO A 406 -23.20 -7.89 8.56
CA PRO A 406 -23.82 -8.11 7.26
C PRO A 406 -25.20 -8.80 7.40
N PRO A 407 -26.14 -8.58 6.47
CA PRO A 407 -27.42 -9.27 6.46
C PRO A 407 -27.23 -10.77 6.15
N PRO A 408 -28.15 -11.65 6.61
CA PRO A 408 -28.03 -13.09 6.40
C PRO A 408 -28.20 -13.46 4.92
N ALA A 409 -27.41 -14.44 4.48
CA ALA A 409 -27.48 -15.00 3.13
C ALA A 409 -28.84 -15.70 2.90
N SER A 410 -29.68 -15.16 2.01
CA SER A 410 -30.86 -15.85 1.52
C SER A 410 -30.49 -16.78 0.36
N GLY A 411 -30.90 -18.04 0.48
CA GLY A 411 -30.41 -19.17 -0.30
C GLY A 411 -30.71 -19.14 -1.81
N ALA A 412 -29.70 -19.50 -2.59
CA ALA A 412 -29.84 -19.94 -3.96
C ALA A 412 -29.82 -21.49 -4.00
N ARG A 413 -30.88 -22.07 -4.56
CA ARG A 413 -31.05 -23.53 -4.73
C ARG A 413 -30.02 -24.08 -5.71
N ALA A 414 -29.40 -25.20 -5.33
CA ALA A 414 -28.55 -26.01 -6.20
C ALA A 414 -29.35 -26.60 -7.37
N GLY A 415 -29.08 -26.14 -8.59
CA GLY A 415 -29.49 -26.81 -9.82
C GLY A 415 -28.34 -27.65 -10.36
N ARG A 416 -28.51 -28.97 -10.40
CA ARG A 416 -27.61 -29.88 -11.13
C ARG A 416 -27.84 -29.68 -12.63
N LEU A 417 -26.77 -29.47 -13.39
CA LEU A 417 -26.79 -29.62 -14.84
C LEU A 417 -25.82 -30.73 -15.24
N SER A 418 -26.37 -31.69 -15.97
CA SER A 418 -25.75 -32.91 -16.47
C SER A 418 -24.88 -32.63 -17.69
N VAL A 419 -23.77 -33.37 -17.74
CA VAL A 419 -22.77 -33.40 -18.81
C VAL A 419 -23.33 -34.14 -20.01
N GLU A 420 -23.40 -33.49 -21.17
CA GLU A 420 -23.42 -34.18 -22.46
C GLU A 420 -22.38 -33.54 -23.40
N THR A 421 -21.63 -34.43 -24.04
CA THR A 421 -20.41 -34.23 -24.82
C THR A 421 -20.65 -33.55 -26.15
N CYS A 422 -19.71 -32.69 -26.58
CA CYS A 422 -19.65 -32.15 -27.93
C CYS A 422 -18.32 -32.58 -28.62
N PRO A 423 -18.31 -32.87 -29.94
CA PRO A 423 -17.19 -33.52 -30.61
C PRO A 423 -16.09 -32.51 -31.02
N CYS A 424 -14.85 -32.94 -30.85
CA CYS A 424 -13.65 -32.33 -31.39
C CYS A 424 -13.57 -32.59 -32.91
N ASP A 425 -13.35 -31.55 -33.71
CA ASP A 425 -12.49 -31.55 -34.90
C ASP A 425 -12.70 -30.26 -35.70
N GLN A 426 -11.88 -29.22 -35.46
CA GLN A 426 -11.29 -28.32 -36.49
C GLN A 426 -10.07 -27.58 -35.90
N ALA A 427 -9.01 -27.44 -36.69
CA ALA A 427 -7.74 -26.80 -36.33
C ALA A 427 -7.84 -25.25 -36.30
N PRO A 428 -7.02 -24.54 -35.47
CA PRO A 428 -7.11 -23.09 -35.32
C PRO A 428 -6.46 -22.31 -36.49
N PRO A 429 -6.94 -21.09 -36.82
CA PRO A 429 -6.33 -20.22 -37.83
C PRO A 429 -5.06 -19.50 -37.34
N PRO A 430 -4.17 -19.02 -38.24
CA PRO A 430 -2.88 -18.44 -37.88
C PRO A 430 -2.97 -17.02 -37.29
N PRO A 431 -1.96 -16.57 -36.50
CA PRO A 431 -2.02 -15.34 -35.73
C PRO A 431 -1.82 -14.06 -36.57
N PRO A 432 -2.42 -12.91 -36.15
CA PRO A 432 -2.27 -11.63 -36.84
C PRO A 432 -0.92 -10.94 -36.55
N PRO A 433 -0.47 -10.01 -37.42
CA PRO A 433 0.81 -9.31 -37.27
C PRO A 433 0.83 -8.32 -36.08
N PRO A 434 2.02 -7.99 -35.54
CA PRO A 434 2.16 -7.18 -34.33
C PRO A 434 1.73 -5.72 -34.53
N PRO A 435 1.17 -5.06 -33.48
CA PRO A 435 0.68 -3.69 -33.57
C PRO A 435 1.81 -2.64 -33.62
N PRO A 436 1.57 -1.47 -34.25
CA PRO A 436 2.51 -0.35 -34.23
C PRO A 436 2.70 0.21 -32.82
N SER A 437 3.86 0.84 -32.58
CA SER A 437 4.25 1.46 -31.30
C SER A 437 3.14 2.33 -30.68
N PRO A 438 2.99 2.33 -29.34
CA PRO A 438 1.82 2.88 -28.68
C PRO A 438 1.63 4.35 -29.05
N PRO A 439 0.39 4.77 -29.38
CA PRO A 439 0.10 6.17 -29.65
C PRO A 439 0.41 7.01 -28.41
N LYS A 440 1.01 8.20 -28.61
CA LYS A 440 1.16 9.19 -27.53
C LYS A 440 -0.20 9.41 -26.87
N PRO A 441 -0.28 9.55 -25.53
CA PRO A 441 -1.55 9.81 -24.85
C PRO A 441 -2.24 11.03 -25.49
N PRO A 442 -3.58 11.02 -25.63
CA PRO A 442 -4.30 12.10 -26.33
C PRO A 442 -4.07 13.47 -25.67
N LEU A 443 -3.85 13.50 -24.36
CA LEU A 443 -3.46 14.66 -23.57
C LEU A 443 -2.51 14.20 -22.44
N THR A 444 -1.40 14.91 -22.23
CA THR A 444 -0.57 14.77 -21.03
C THR A 444 -0.36 16.16 -20.45
N VAL A 445 -0.52 16.31 -19.14
CA VAL A 445 -0.28 17.58 -18.44
C VAL A 445 0.83 17.33 -17.40
N GLY A 446 1.90 18.11 -17.47
CA GLY A 446 3.03 18.07 -16.56
C GLY A 446 2.70 18.63 -15.18
N ARG A 447 3.71 18.70 -14.33
CA ARG A 447 3.60 19.34 -13.01
C ARG A 447 3.64 20.86 -13.16
N ALA A 448 3.04 21.53 -12.18
CA ALA A 448 3.27 22.94 -11.94
C ALA A 448 4.66 23.14 -11.32
N ILE A 449 5.51 23.93 -11.94
CA ILE A 449 6.88 24.18 -11.49
C ILE A 449 7.15 25.69 -11.49
N PRO A 450 7.55 26.29 -10.36
CA PRO A 450 7.70 25.67 -9.04
C PRO A 450 6.34 25.43 -8.34
N ASN A 451 6.28 24.40 -7.49
CA ASN A 451 5.13 24.15 -6.62
C ASN A 451 5.60 23.54 -5.28
N PRO A 452 5.51 24.25 -4.14
CA PRO A 452 4.93 25.59 -3.99
C PRO A 452 5.71 26.70 -4.73
N GLY A 453 4.99 27.63 -5.35
CA GLY A 453 5.54 28.72 -6.15
C GLY A 453 5.57 30.07 -5.43
N ARG A 454 6.65 30.82 -5.64
CA ARG A 454 6.80 32.25 -5.29
C ARG A 454 7.12 33.12 -6.52
N THR A 455 7.19 32.49 -7.68
CA THR A 455 7.55 33.02 -8.99
C THR A 455 6.52 32.48 -9.99
N PRO A 456 6.47 33.00 -11.24
CA PRO A 456 5.60 32.45 -12.27
C PRO A 456 5.71 30.93 -12.34
N VAL A 457 4.55 30.28 -12.52
CA VAL A 457 4.40 28.82 -12.48
C VAL A 457 4.23 28.31 -13.90
N HIS A 458 5.03 27.33 -14.27
CA HIS A 458 5.02 26.68 -15.58
C HIS A 458 4.36 25.32 -15.50
N VAL A 459 3.56 24.96 -16.51
CA VAL A 459 2.97 23.63 -16.66
C VAL A 459 3.15 23.15 -18.10
N ALA A 460 3.96 22.11 -18.25
CA ALA A 460 4.10 21.43 -19.54
C ALA A 460 2.78 20.75 -19.95
N LEU A 461 2.49 20.72 -21.24
CA LEU A 461 1.28 20.14 -21.82
C LEU A 461 1.67 19.47 -23.14
N SER A 462 1.28 18.22 -23.37
CA SER A 462 1.48 17.52 -24.65
C SER A 462 0.13 17.07 -25.21
N LEU A 463 -0.13 17.41 -26.47
CA LEU A 463 -1.30 16.96 -27.22
C LEU A 463 -0.89 15.90 -28.25
N GLY A 464 -1.51 14.73 -28.20
CA GLY A 464 -1.26 13.64 -29.15
C GLY A 464 -1.86 13.88 -30.54
N VAL A 465 -2.93 14.67 -30.60
CA VAL A 465 -3.65 15.07 -31.84
C VAL A 465 -4.13 16.53 -31.71
N PRO A 466 -4.39 17.24 -32.82
CA PRO A 466 -5.01 18.56 -32.75
C PRO A 466 -6.35 18.51 -32.01
N ALA A 467 -6.56 19.41 -31.06
CA ALA A 467 -7.75 19.39 -30.20
C ALA A 467 -8.15 20.80 -29.76
N ARG A 468 -9.45 21.02 -29.55
CA ARG A 468 -9.93 22.19 -28.79
C ARG A 468 -9.60 21.99 -27.32
N ILE A 469 -8.90 22.95 -26.72
CA ILE A 469 -8.43 22.91 -25.34
C ILE A 469 -8.86 24.19 -24.60
N GLU A 470 -9.30 24.02 -23.35
CA GLU A 470 -9.57 25.09 -22.39
C GLU A 470 -8.71 24.86 -21.14
N VAL A 471 -7.83 25.80 -20.81
CA VAL A 471 -7.02 25.79 -19.61
C VAL A 471 -7.44 26.94 -18.70
N THR A 472 -8.00 26.62 -17.55
CA THR A 472 -8.62 27.58 -16.64
C THR A 472 -8.18 27.34 -15.20
N LEU A 473 -7.76 28.40 -14.52
CA LEU A 473 -7.39 28.41 -13.11
C LEU A 473 -8.59 28.74 -12.22
N PHE A 474 -8.67 28.07 -11.09
CA PHE A 474 -9.71 28.23 -10.07
C PHE A 474 -9.07 28.38 -8.69
N ASP A 475 -9.74 29.09 -7.79
CA ASP A 475 -9.41 29.07 -6.37
C ASP A 475 -10.11 27.91 -5.63
N VAL A 476 -9.84 27.76 -4.34
CA VAL A 476 -10.45 26.71 -3.49
C VAL A 476 -11.98 26.79 -3.38
N THR A 477 -12.58 27.95 -3.67
CA THR A 477 -14.04 28.12 -3.66
C THR A 477 -14.68 27.73 -4.99
N GLY A 478 -13.85 27.40 -5.99
CA GLY A 478 -14.29 27.11 -7.36
C GLY A 478 -14.52 28.36 -8.19
N HIS A 479 -14.14 29.55 -7.70
CA HIS A 479 -14.21 30.77 -8.49
C HIS A 479 -13.07 30.79 -9.52
N ARG A 480 -13.42 31.17 -10.77
CA ARG A 480 -12.45 31.24 -11.86
C ARG A 480 -11.51 32.41 -11.63
N VAL A 481 -10.21 32.10 -11.56
CA VAL A 481 -9.15 33.07 -11.37
C VAL A 481 -8.67 33.62 -12.70
N ARG A 482 -8.34 32.74 -13.66
CA ARG A 482 -7.80 33.13 -14.95
C ARG A 482 -7.98 32.05 -16.01
N THR A 483 -8.19 32.44 -17.26
CA THR A 483 -8.10 31.51 -18.40
C THR A 483 -6.73 31.67 -19.06
N LEU A 484 -5.94 30.59 -19.11
CA LEU A 484 -4.59 30.59 -19.69
C LEU A 484 -4.60 30.26 -21.19
N LEU A 485 -5.58 29.46 -21.63
CA LEU A 485 -5.70 29.01 -23.02
C LEU A 485 -7.16 28.64 -23.33
N ASP A 486 -7.70 29.09 -24.45
CA ASP A 486 -9.01 28.64 -24.98
C ASP A 486 -8.97 28.69 -26.51
N GLY A 487 -8.92 27.54 -27.18
CA GLY A 487 -8.79 27.49 -28.62
C GLY A 487 -8.53 26.10 -29.19
N ILE A 488 -8.37 26.01 -30.51
CA ILE A 488 -7.94 24.79 -31.20
C ILE A 488 -6.42 24.81 -31.30
N GLU A 489 -5.77 23.81 -30.72
CA GLU A 489 -4.31 23.69 -30.72
C GLU A 489 -3.85 22.49 -31.56
N PRO A 490 -2.75 22.61 -32.32
CA PRO A 490 -2.12 21.46 -32.99
C PRO A 490 -1.53 20.46 -31.99
N ALA A 491 -1.28 19.24 -32.46
CA ALA A 491 -0.50 18.25 -31.72
C ALA A 491 0.91 18.76 -31.42
N GLY A 492 1.46 18.39 -30.26
CA GLY A 492 2.79 18.80 -29.82
C GLY A 492 2.86 19.23 -28.35
N ASP A 493 4.07 19.58 -27.93
CA ASP A 493 4.38 20.02 -26.57
C ASP A 493 4.21 21.55 -26.45
N ARG A 494 3.73 21.98 -25.30
CA ARG A 494 3.54 23.39 -24.91
C ARG A 494 3.94 23.58 -23.46
N ASP A 495 4.39 24.78 -23.14
CA ASP A 495 4.61 25.20 -21.75
C ASP A 495 3.65 26.35 -21.44
N LEU A 496 2.84 26.17 -20.41
CA LEU A 496 1.83 27.13 -19.97
C LEU A 496 2.38 27.90 -18.79
N GLU A 497 2.57 29.21 -18.94
CA GLU A 497 3.01 30.08 -17.85
C GLU A 497 1.81 30.75 -17.18
N TRP A 498 1.79 30.73 -15.85
CA TRP A 498 0.93 31.57 -15.03
C TRP A 498 1.77 32.52 -14.17
N ASP A 499 1.65 33.81 -14.46
CA ASP A 499 2.31 34.94 -13.80
C ASP A 499 1.75 35.28 -12.39
N MET A 500 0.92 34.41 -11.80
CA MET A 500 0.23 34.60 -10.52
C MET A 500 -0.78 35.76 -10.51
N ARG A 501 -1.35 36.14 -11.66
CA ARG A 501 -2.41 37.15 -11.76
C ARG A 501 -3.76 36.55 -12.17
N ALA A 502 -4.84 37.18 -11.72
CA ALA A 502 -6.20 36.91 -12.16
C ALA A 502 -6.52 37.58 -13.52
N ASP A 503 -7.69 37.29 -14.11
CA ASP A 503 -8.16 37.88 -15.37
C ASP A 503 -8.24 39.42 -15.32
N ASP A 504 -8.44 40.01 -14.14
CA ASP A 504 -8.47 41.47 -13.92
C ASP A 504 -7.06 42.11 -13.78
N GLY A 505 -6.01 41.30 -13.94
CA GLY A 505 -4.61 41.72 -13.84
C GLY A 505 -4.09 41.85 -12.41
N ARG A 506 -4.88 41.60 -11.37
CA ARG A 506 -4.42 41.68 -9.98
C ARG A 506 -3.62 40.45 -9.60
N LEU A 507 -2.57 40.64 -8.79
CA LEU A 507 -1.85 39.52 -8.17
C LEU A 507 -2.78 38.79 -7.21
N VAL A 508 -2.77 37.46 -7.29
CA VAL A 508 -3.53 36.62 -6.37
C VAL A 508 -2.73 36.37 -5.08
N GLY A 509 -3.42 36.10 -3.98
CA GLY A 509 -2.77 35.88 -2.68
C GLY A 509 -2.11 34.50 -2.57
N ALA A 510 -1.31 34.30 -1.52
CA ALA A 510 -0.85 32.97 -1.12
C ALA A 510 -2.07 32.07 -0.88
N GLY A 511 -2.00 30.81 -1.32
CA GLY A 511 -3.15 29.93 -1.29
C GLY A 511 -3.08 28.77 -2.27
N LEU A 512 -4.18 28.02 -2.31
CA LEU A 512 -4.34 26.84 -3.14
C LEU A 512 -5.17 27.18 -4.39
N TYR A 513 -4.63 26.85 -5.54
CA TYR A 513 -5.24 27.06 -6.85
C TYR A 513 -5.26 25.75 -7.64
N PHE A 514 -6.21 25.65 -8.56
CA PHE A 514 -6.41 24.48 -9.39
C PHE A 514 -6.46 24.88 -10.85
N MET A 515 -5.54 24.36 -11.65
CA MET A 515 -5.58 24.49 -13.10
C MET A 515 -6.37 23.32 -13.67
N ARG A 516 -7.44 23.60 -14.41
CA ARG A 516 -8.23 22.64 -15.18
C ARG A 516 -7.82 22.71 -16.63
N VAL A 517 -7.50 21.58 -17.23
CA VAL A 517 -7.29 21.43 -18.67
C VAL A 517 -8.41 20.57 -19.22
N THR A 518 -9.25 21.12 -20.10
CA THR A 518 -10.38 20.40 -20.71
C THR A 518 -10.17 20.31 -22.21
N THR A 519 -10.38 19.12 -22.77
CA THR A 519 -10.53 18.86 -24.21
C THR A 519 -11.89 18.18 -24.44
N ALA A 520 -12.22 17.85 -25.69
CA ALA A 520 -13.48 17.16 -25.99
C ALA A 520 -13.68 15.85 -25.20
N ASN A 521 -12.59 15.09 -24.97
CA ASN A 521 -12.65 13.76 -24.38
C ASN A 521 -11.91 13.63 -23.04
N ASN A 522 -11.16 14.65 -22.61
CA ASN A 522 -10.34 14.58 -21.39
C ASN A 522 -10.53 15.82 -20.52
N ARG A 523 -10.47 15.63 -19.21
CA ARG A 523 -10.39 16.72 -18.23
C ARG A 523 -9.34 16.38 -17.18
N GLU A 524 -8.28 17.16 -17.16
CA GLU A 524 -7.13 17.03 -16.28
C GLU A 524 -7.10 18.19 -15.28
N TRP A 525 -6.57 17.95 -14.08
CA TRP A 525 -6.41 18.98 -13.05
C TRP A 525 -4.99 19.01 -12.50
N ARG A 526 -4.43 20.20 -12.27
CA ARG A 526 -3.14 20.38 -11.59
C ARG A 526 -3.29 21.31 -10.40
N LYS A 527 -2.76 20.87 -9.27
CA LYS A 527 -2.71 21.63 -8.03
C LYS A 527 -1.55 22.62 -8.10
N ILE A 528 -1.79 23.87 -7.72
CA ILE A 528 -0.77 24.91 -7.61
C ILE A 528 -0.88 25.54 -6.22
N VAL A 529 0.20 25.51 -5.45
CA VAL A 529 0.30 26.14 -4.14
C VAL A 529 1.17 27.38 -4.30
N LEU A 530 0.66 28.55 -3.90
CA LEU A 530 1.44 29.80 -3.84
C LEU A 530 1.73 30.17 -2.38
N LEU A 531 2.95 30.67 -2.12
CA LEU A 531 3.45 31.03 -0.79
C LEU A 531 3.64 32.53 -0.56
#